data_AF-A0A268U3H8-F1
#
_entry.id   AF-A0A268U3H8-F1
#
_cell.length_a   1.000
_cell.length_b   1.000
_cell.length_c   1.000
_cell.angle_alpha   90.00
_cell.angle_beta   90.00
_cell.angle_gamma   90.00
#
_symmetry.space_group_name_H-M   'P 1'
#
loop_
_entity.id
_entity.type
_entity.pdbx_description
1 polymer ?
#
loop_
_entity_poly.entity_id
_entity_poly.type
_entity_poly.pdbx_seq_one_letter_code
_entity_poly.pdbx_strand_id
1 'polypeptide(L)'
;MKNNRLLYNLKGFISILLPKFYFQKIKNKIIQKSFRRKDIKYIIERVNYYCPLNNFQSLQTDSKLNDHKLTKKLTVYFFDTYEFTRYFHDDLKWCYEKGDVNYFLPQPSITKSRPIAAADKNQNSILLNIDKVRHFTFIKDPYLWENKKDKVIFRGGCYQAHRQKLLGMYFDHPLCDIGHVGWEEENLIKYQKPKISIKKHLEYKFILSIEGNDVASNLKWIMSSNSIAIMPKPKFETWFMEGKLKANYHYIQIKDDYSDLEEKIYYYLSAPNEAKKIIQNANTYVKQFFDKKREKIISILTLEKYFYHTKQIQPIEVFLQNPYLYPIHKA
;
A
#
# COMPACT_ATOMS: atom_id res chain seq x y z
N MET A 1 8.97 15.12 -5.17
CA MET A 1 7.84 15.64 -5.98
C MET A 1 6.65 14.72 -5.77
N LYS A 2 5.44 15.27 -5.58
CA LYS A 2 4.21 14.45 -5.53
C LYS A 2 3.84 14.05 -6.96
N ASN A 3 3.33 12.83 -7.16
CA ASN A 3 2.89 12.40 -8.49
C ASN A 3 1.81 13.36 -9.05
N ASN A 4 1.96 13.79 -10.29
CA ASN A 4 1.02 14.71 -10.93
C ASN A 4 -0.26 13.96 -11.35
N ARG A 5 -1.37 14.26 -10.68
CA ARG A 5 -2.67 13.61 -10.89
C ARG A 5 -3.26 13.87 -12.29
N LEU A 6 -2.99 15.03 -12.90
CA LEU A 6 -3.46 15.33 -14.25
C LEU A 6 -2.76 14.45 -15.28
N LEU A 7 -1.43 14.39 -15.22
CA LEU A 7 -0.64 13.49 -16.08
C LEU A 7 -0.99 12.02 -15.83
N TYR A 8 -1.30 11.66 -14.58
CA TYR A 8 -1.77 10.32 -14.23
C TYR A 8 -3.07 9.96 -14.95
N ASN A 9 -4.07 10.83 -14.85
CA ASN A 9 -5.36 10.64 -15.50
C ASN A 9 -5.22 10.61 -17.02
N LEU A 10 -4.40 11.50 -17.61
CA LEU A 10 -4.16 11.53 -19.06
C LEU A 10 -3.60 10.20 -19.58
N LYS A 11 -2.59 9.64 -18.88
CA LYS A 11 -2.08 8.29 -19.19
C LYS A 11 -3.16 7.22 -19.05
N GLY A 12 -4.00 7.34 -18.02
CA GLY A 12 -5.17 6.49 -17.82
C GLY A 12 -6.11 6.50 -19.04
N PHE A 13 -6.48 7.69 -19.53
CA PHE A 13 -7.35 7.82 -20.71
C PHE A 13 -6.72 7.20 -21.96
N ILE A 14 -5.44 7.47 -22.23
CA ILE A 14 -4.72 6.84 -23.35
C ILE A 14 -4.76 5.31 -23.24
N SER A 15 -4.64 4.77 -22.02
CA SER A 15 -4.68 3.32 -21.80
C SER A 15 -6.03 2.69 -22.16
N ILE A 16 -7.15 3.42 -22.04
CA ILE A 16 -8.49 2.93 -22.41
C ILE A 16 -8.61 2.79 -23.93
N LEU A 17 -7.99 3.67 -24.70
CA LEU A 17 -8.05 3.65 -26.18
C LEU A 17 -7.41 2.40 -26.78
N LEU A 18 -6.49 1.76 -26.05
CA LEU A 18 -5.84 0.53 -26.52
C LEU A 18 -6.81 -0.67 -26.41
N PRO A 19 -7.07 -1.43 -27.49
CA PRO A 19 -8.04 -2.52 -27.48
C PRO A 19 -7.72 -3.62 -26.47
N LYS A 20 -8.71 -4.06 -25.68
CA LYS A 20 -8.55 -5.12 -24.66
C LYS A 20 -8.07 -6.45 -25.25
N PHE A 21 -8.55 -6.81 -26.45
CA PHE A 21 -8.21 -8.08 -27.09
C PHE A 21 -6.69 -8.28 -27.23
N TYR A 22 -5.92 -7.21 -27.43
CA TYR A 22 -4.47 -7.28 -27.51
C TYR A 22 -3.88 -7.77 -26.18
N PHE A 23 -4.35 -7.21 -25.06
CA PHE A 23 -3.90 -7.54 -23.71
C PHE A 23 -4.32 -8.95 -23.30
N GLN A 24 -5.56 -9.33 -23.62
CA GLN A 24 -6.08 -10.68 -23.41
C GLN A 24 -5.27 -11.72 -24.18
N LYS A 25 -4.91 -11.46 -25.46
CA LYS A 25 -4.07 -12.36 -26.26
C LYS A 25 -2.66 -12.54 -25.71
N ILE A 26 -2.04 -11.48 -25.17
CA ILE A 26 -0.67 -11.56 -24.66
C ILE A 26 -0.56 -12.03 -23.20
N LYS A 27 -1.68 -12.12 -22.45
CA LYS A 27 -1.71 -12.49 -21.03
C LYS A 27 -0.94 -13.79 -20.78
N ASN A 28 -1.32 -14.86 -21.47
CA ASN A 28 -0.72 -16.19 -21.26
C ASN A 28 0.77 -16.20 -21.59
N LYS A 29 1.20 -15.46 -22.62
CA LYS A 29 2.62 -15.30 -22.96
C LYS A 29 3.40 -14.55 -21.88
N ILE A 30 2.81 -13.54 -21.25
CA ILE A 30 3.43 -12.83 -20.12
C ILE A 30 3.61 -13.78 -18.94
N ILE A 31 2.56 -14.54 -18.60
CA ILE A 31 2.59 -15.51 -17.50
C ILE A 31 3.63 -16.60 -17.78
N GLN A 32 3.59 -17.26 -18.94
CA GLN A 32 4.60 -18.28 -19.30
C GLN A 32 6.04 -17.73 -19.22
N LYS A 33 6.28 -16.50 -19.71
CA LYS A 33 7.60 -15.88 -19.62
C LYS A 33 8.01 -15.53 -18.18
N SER A 34 7.07 -15.23 -17.28
CA SER A 34 7.42 -14.90 -15.90
C SER A 34 8.04 -16.08 -15.16
N PHE A 35 7.67 -17.31 -15.49
CA PHE A 35 8.23 -18.52 -14.88
C PHE A 35 9.71 -18.76 -15.22
N ARG A 36 10.24 -18.08 -16.24
CA ARG A 36 11.67 -18.13 -16.58
C ARG A 36 12.49 -17.08 -15.82
N ARG A 37 11.87 -16.24 -15.00
CA ARG A 37 12.59 -15.22 -14.24
C ARG A 37 13.31 -15.85 -13.04
N LYS A 38 14.51 -15.35 -12.74
CA LYS A 38 15.31 -15.77 -11.57
C LYS A 38 14.59 -15.56 -10.23
N ASP A 39 13.67 -14.59 -10.16
CA ASP A 39 12.94 -14.20 -8.96
C ASP A 39 11.49 -14.73 -8.91
N ILE A 40 11.14 -15.75 -9.69
CA ILE A 40 9.78 -16.31 -9.74
C ILE A 40 9.27 -16.78 -8.37
N LYS A 41 10.13 -17.40 -7.54
CA LYS A 41 9.75 -17.84 -6.19
C LYS A 41 9.24 -16.66 -5.34
N TYR A 42 9.96 -15.54 -5.39
CA TYR A 42 9.59 -14.31 -4.69
C TYR A 42 8.33 -13.65 -5.27
N ILE A 43 8.15 -13.68 -6.60
CA ILE A 43 6.90 -13.24 -7.24
C ILE A 43 5.71 -14.01 -6.68
N ILE A 44 5.82 -15.34 -6.56
CA ILE A 44 4.71 -16.18 -6.13
C ILE A 44 4.44 -16.05 -4.63
N GLU A 45 5.48 -15.89 -3.82
CA GLU A 45 5.33 -15.53 -2.41
C GLU A 45 4.47 -14.26 -2.26
N ARG A 46 4.72 -13.24 -3.09
CA ARG A 46 3.92 -12.01 -3.08
C ARG A 46 2.51 -12.21 -3.63
N VAL A 47 2.33 -13.01 -4.67
CA VAL A 47 0.99 -13.37 -5.17
C VAL A 47 0.16 -14.04 -4.08
N ASN A 48 0.75 -14.98 -3.34
CA ASN A 48 0.09 -15.67 -2.23
C ASN A 48 -0.19 -14.74 -1.05
N TYR A 49 0.69 -13.77 -0.81
CA TYR A 49 0.46 -12.73 0.20
C TYR A 49 -0.75 -11.85 -0.16
N TYR A 50 -0.85 -11.41 -1.42
CA TYR A 50 -1.91 -10.52 -1.89
C TYR A 50 -3.25 -11.24 -2.13
N CYS A 51 -3.21 -12.50 -2.58
CA CYS A 51 -4.37 -13.36 -2.78
C CYS A 51 -4.24 -14.60 -1.87
N PRO A 52 -4.79 -14.54 -0.65
CA PRO A 52 -4.72 -15.62 0.33
C PRO A 52 -5.71 -16.78 0.08
N LEU A 53 -6.45 -16.74 -1.04
CA LEU A 53 -7.37 -17.82 -1.41
C LEU A 53 -6.60 -19.12 -1.64
N ASN A 54 -7.02 -20.18 -0.95
CA ASN A 54 -6.50 -21.53 -1.12
C ASN A 54 -7.59 -22.56 -1.46
N ASN A 55 -8.85 -22.26 -1.11
CA ASN A 55 -10.01 -23.09 -1.42
C ASN A 55 -10.83 -22.46 -2.54
N PHE A 56 -11.58 -23.29 -3.28
CA PHE A 56 -12.52 -22.78 -4.26
C PHE A 56 -13.76 -22.19 -3.60
N GLN A 57 -14.18 -21.02 -4.07
CA GLN A 57 -15.39 -20.35 -3.59
C GLN A 57 -16.20 -19.84 -4.77
N SER A 58 -17.53 -19.84 -4.67
CA SER A 58 -18.39 -19.20 -5.67
C SER A 58 -18.64 -17.76 -5.26
N LEU A 59 -18.62 -16.82 -6.21
CA LEU A 59 -18.95 -15.43 -5.93
C LEU A 59 -20.46 -15.23 -5.88
N GLN A 60 -20.94 -14.50 -4.88
CA GLN A 60 -22.32 -14.05 -4.76
C GLN A 60 -22.43 -12.64 -5.37
N THR A 61 -22.17 -12.54 -6.67
CA THR A 61 -22.32 -11.30 -7.45
C THR A 61 -22.60 -11.60 -8.91
N ASP A 62 -23.31 -10.70 -9.57
CA ASP A 62 -23.45 -10.66 -11.03
C ASP A 62 -22.59 -9.57 -11.67
N SER A 63 -21.84 -8.80 -10.87
CA SER A 63 -20.94 -7.75 -11.36
C SER A 63 -19.81 -8.35 -12.19
N LYS A 64 -19.76 -8.01 -13.47
CA LYS A 64 -18.73 -8.42 -14.42
C LYS A 64 -17.64 -7.36 -14.55
N LEU A 65 -16.49 -7.77 -15.09
CA LEU A 65 -15.44 -6.82 -15.48
C LEU A 65 -15.92 -5.81 -16.52
N ASN A 66 -16.86 -6.19 -17.40
CA ASN A 66 -17.45 -5.26 -18.36
C ASN A 66 -18.20 -4.10 -17.69
N ASP A 67 -18.77 -4.32 -16.50
CA ASP A 67 -19.55 -3.32 -15.76
C ASP A 67 -18.66 -2.30 -15.07
N HIS A 68 -17.35 -2.56 -15.00
CA HIS A 68 -16.38 -1.62 -14.49
C HIS A 68 -16.19 -0.48 -15.49
N LYS A 69 -16.97 0.59 -15.33
CA LYS A 69 -16.89 1.80 -16.15
C LYS A 69 -16.22 2.95 -15.40
N LEU A 70 -15.58 3.83 -16.17
CA LEU A 70 -15.03 5.07 -15.65
C LEU A 70 -16.16 5.98 -15.17
N THR A 71 -16.04 6.52 -13.96
CA THR A 71 -16.98 7.50 -13.41
C THR A 71 -16.31 8.84 -13.17
N LYS A 72 -17.09 9.92 -13.00
CA LYS A 72 -16.55 11.27 -12.70
C LYS A 72 -15.79 11.32 -11.37
N LYS A 73 -16.11 10.42 -10.43
CA LYS A 73 -15.43 10.27 -9.14
C LYS A 73 -14.48 9.06 -9.20
N LEU A 74 -13.47 9.02 -8.32
CA LEU A 74 -12.58 7.85 -8.18
C LEU A 74 -11.88 7.41 -9.49
N THR A 75 -11.53 8.35 -10.38
CA THR A 75 -10.87 8.04 -11.67
C THR A 75 -9.58 7.25 -11.49
N VAL A 76 -8.80 7.57 -10.43
CA VAL A 76 -7.56 6.86 -10.08
C VAL A 76 -7.85 5.39 -9.76
N TYR A 77 -8.88 5.11 -8.96
CA TYR A 77 -9.26 3.75 -8.59
C TYR A 77 -9.61 2.95 -9.84
N PHE A 78 -10.37 3.54 -10.77
CA PHE A 78 -10.69 2.91 -12.05
C PHE A 78 -9.43 2.63 -12.89
N PHE A 79 -8.56 3.63 -13.09
CA PHE A 79 -7.36 3.41 -13.91
C PHE A 79 -6.43 2.35 -13.32
N ASP A 80 -6.35 2.29 -11.98
CA ASP A 80 -5.48 1.36 -11.27
C ASP A 80 -5.93 -0.08 -11.39
N THR A 81 -7.25 -0.32 -11.26
CA THR A 81 -7.85 -1.64 -11.49
C THR A 81 -7.86 -1.99 -12.97
N TYR A 82 -8.27 -1.05 -13.85
CA TYR A 82 -8.35 -1.25 -15.30
C TYR A 82 -7.02 -1.61 -15.94
N GLU A 83 -5.90 -1.10 -15.40
CA GLU A 83 -4.55 -1.44 -15.87
C GLU A 83 -4.35 -2.97 -15.95
N PHE A 84 -4.92 -3.73 -15.02
CA PHE A 84 -4.74 -5.18 -14.93
C PHE A 84 -5.99 -5.99 -15.26
N THR A 85 -7.21 -5.49 -15.00
CA THR A 85 -8.44 -6.23 -15.36
C THR A 85 -8.61 -6.37 -16.88
N ARG A 86 -8.09 -5.43 -17.68
CA ARG A 86 -8.08 -5.50 -19.17
C ARG A 86 -7.38 -6.72 -19.77
N TYR A 87 -6.61 -7.48 -18.99
CA TYR A 87 -5.98 -8.73 -19.45
C TYR A 87 -6.95 -9.93 -19.42
N PHE A 88 -8.11 -9.77 -18.80
CA PHE A 88 -9.08 -10.84 -18.56
C PHE A 88 -10.34 -10.65 -19.41
N HIS A 89 -11.11 -11.73 -19.60
CA HIS A 89 -12.36 -11.69 -20.36
C HIS A 89 -13.39 -10.81 -19.66
N ASP A 90 -14.16 -10.06 -20.43
CA ASP A 90 -15.09 -9.06 -19.90
C ASP A 90 -16.28 -9.68 -19.14
N ASP A 91 -16.57 -10.95 -19.39
CA ASP A 91 -17.61 -11.72 -18.68
C ASP A 91 -17.21 -12.28 -17.32
N LEU A 92 -15.93 -12.19 -16.93
CA LEU A 92 -15.53 -12.64 -15.59
C LEU A 92 -16.19 -11.76 -14.53
N LYS A 93 -16.75 -12.41 -13.52
CA LYS A 93 -17.37 -11.81 -12.35
C LYS A 93 -16.32 -11.42 -11.32
N TRP A 94 -16.53 -10.33 -10.62
CA TRP A 94 -15.65 -9.91 -9.53
C TRP A 94 -16.41 -9.11 -8.47
N CYS A 95 -15.94 -9.22 -7.24
CA CYS A 95 -16.32 -8.31 -6.16
C CYS A 95 -15.20 -7.27 -6.00
N TYR A 96 -15.56 -6.00 -5.99
CA TYR A 96 -14.61 -4.91 -5.84
C TYR A 96 -15.07 -3.95 -4.74
N GLU A 97 -14.36 -3.99 -3.62
CA GLU A 97 -14.59 -3.10 -2.50
C GLU A 97 -13.76 -1.81 -2.67
N LYS A 98 -14.44 -0.67 -2.75
CA LYS A 98 -13.82 0.64 -3.05
C LYS A 98 -13.48 1.39 -1.76
N GLY A 99 -12.39 2.15 -1.82
CA GLY A 99 -11.99 3.05 -0.74
C GLY A 99 -11.11 2.39 0.30
N ASP A 100 -11.22 2.90 1.53
CA ASP A 100 -10.41 2.49 2.67
C ASP A 100 -11.10 1.34 3.40
N VAL A 101 -10.68 0.11 3.12
CA VAL A 101 -11.21 -1.10 3.75
C VAL A 101 -10.42 -1.39 5.02
N ASN A 102 -11.11 -1.30 6.14
CA ASN A 102 -10.60 -1.52 7.49
C ASN A 102 -11.37 -2.61 8.26
N TYR A 103 -12.12 -3.44 7.52
CA TYR A 103 -12.96 -4.52 8.03
C TYR A 103 -12.76 -5.80 7.21
N PHE A 104 -13.29 -6.93 7.69
CA PHE A 104 -13.20 -8.22 7.02
C PHE A 104 -14.31 -8.36 5.97
N LEU A 105 -13.95 -8.83 4.77
CA LEU A 105 -14.90 -9.00 3.67
C LEU A 105 -15.59 -10.37 3.73
N PRO A 106 -16.91 -10.44 3.50
CA PRO A 106 -17.68 -11.68 3.64
C PRO A 106 -17.42 -12.66 2.49
N GLN A 107 -16.92 -12.18 1.36
CA GLN A 107 -16.62 -12.99 0.17
C GLN A 107 -15.37 -12.48 -0.55
N PRO A 108 -14.71 -13.32 -1.39
CA PRO A 108 -13.50 -12.94 -2.11
C PRO A 108 -13.69 -11.66 -2.94
N SER A 109 -13.01 -10.61 -2.52
CA SER A 109 -13.17 -9.27 -3.06
C SER A 109 -11.81 -8.60 -3.25
N ILE A 110 -11.66 -7.90 -4.38
CA ILE A 110 -10.51 -7.05 -4.65
C ILE A 110 -10.64 -5.77 -3.81
N THR A 111 -9.57 -5.38 -3.13
CA THR A 111 -9.53 -4.18 -2.29
C THR A 111 -8.14 -3.51 -2.35
N LYS A 112 -8.10 -2.23 -2.00
CA LYS A 112 -6.87 -1.45 -1.80
C LYS A 112 -6.16 -1.83 -0.50
N SER A 113 -6.92 -2.02 0.57
CA SER A 113 -6.41 -2.22 1.93
C SER A 113 -7.15 -3.32 2.68
N ARG A 114 -6.57 -3.82 3.78
CA ARG A 114 -7.23 -4.76 4.70
C ARG A 114 -6.59 -4.70 6.10
N PRO A 115 -7.28 -5.17 7.17
CA PRO A 115 -6.67 -5.37 8.48
C PRO A 115 -5.47 -6.33 8.44
N ILE A 116 -4.49 -6.20 9.33
CA ILE A 116 -3.36 -7.14 9.49
C ILE A 116 -3.64 -8.16 10.60
N ALA A 117 -4.12 -7.67 11.75
CA ALA A 117 -4.42 -8.52 12.90
C ALA A 117 -5.61 -9.43 12.54
N ALA A 118 -5.40 -10.75 12.59
CA ALA A 118 -6.27 -11.81 12.04
C ALA A 118 -6.12 -12.05 10.52
N ALA A 119 -4.88 -12.30 10.08
CA ALA A 119 -4.58 -12.76 8.72
C ALA A 119 -5.47 -13.94 8.27
N ASP A 120 -5.79 -14.87 9.17
CA ASP A 120 -6.67 -16.01 8.88
C ASP A 120 -8.11 -15.60 8.55
N LYS A 121 -8.57 -14.44 9.04
CA LYS A 121 -9.90 -13.87 8.73
C LYS A 121 -9.89 -13.02 7.45
N ASN A 122 -8.70 -12.69 6.92
CA ASN A 122 -8.53 -11.88 5.71
C ASN A 122 -8.46 -12.69 4.42
N GLN A 123 -8.83 -13.98 4.45
CA GLN A 123 -8.80 -14.85 3.27
C GLN A 123 -9.60 -14.30 2.08
N ASN A 124 -10.61 -13.47 2.35
CA ASN A 124 -11.48 -12.86 1.36
C ASN A 124 -11.03 -11.48 0.86
N SER A 125 -9.96 -10.91 1.42
CA SER A 125 -9.47 -9.58 1.07
C SER A 125 -8.26 -9.68 0.14
N ILE A 126 -8.49 -9.59 -1.17
CA ILE A 126 -7.45 -9.70 -2.20
C ILE A 126 -6.91 -8.30 -2.49
N LEU A 127 -5.62 -8.08 -2.21
CA LEU A 127 -4.99 -6.78 -2.41
C LEU A 127 -4.62 -6.58 -3.88
N LEU A 128 -4.99 -5.43 -4.43
CA LEU A 128 -4.45 -4.93 -5.70
C LEU A 128 -3.80 -3.55 -5.47
N ASN A 129 -2.83 -3.19 -6.30
CA ASN A 129 -2.16 -1.91 -6.21
C ASN A 129 -3.06 -0.76 -6.69
N ILE A 130 -3.84 -0.20 -5.77
CA ILE A 130 -4.87 0.83 -6.00
C ILE A 130 -4.51 2.13 -5.26
N ASP A 131 -4.92 3.26 -5.83
CA ASP A 131 -4.58 4.62 -5.40
C ASP A 131 -3.05 4.87 -5.45
N LYS A 132 -2.41 4.32 -6.50
CA LYS A 132 -0.95 4.35 -6.75
C LYS A 132 -0.39 5.76 -6.73
N VAL A 133 -1.10 6.70 -7.36
CA VAL A 133 -0.65 8.10 -7.46
C VAL A 133 -0.49 8.75 -6.08
N ARG A 134 -1.33 8.36 -5.11
CA ARG A 134 -1.30 8.89 -3.74
C ARG A 134 -0.29 8.15 -2.87
N HIS A 135 -0.26 6.82 -2.93
CA HIS A 135 0.50 6.01 -1.99
C HIS A 135 1.91 5.68 -2.51
N PHE A 136 2.08 5.34 -3.78
CA PHE A 136 3.36 4.90 -4.36
C PHE A 136 4.16 6.07 -4.94
N THR A 137 4.35 7.10 -4.11
CA THR A 137 5.33 8.17 -4.37
C THR A 137 6.62 7.81 -3.63
N PHE A 138 7.71 7.63 -4.38
CA PHE A 138 9.04 7.43 -3.81
C PHE A 138 9.88 8.67 -4.10
N ILE A 139 10.69 9.09 -3.13
CA ILE A 139 11.43 10.34 -3.20
C ILE A 139 12.93 10.10 -3.14
N LYS A 140 13.69 10.94 -3.83
CA LYS A 140 15.12 11.07 -3.62
C LYS A 140 15.32 12.22 -2.63
N ASP A 141 15.68 11.88 -1.41
CA ASP A 141 15.90 12.86 -0.35
C ASP A 141 17.24 13.59 -0.56
N PRO A 142 17.24 14.92 -0.72
CA PRO A 142 18.49 15.67 -0.88
C PRO A 142 19.22 15.92 0.45
N TYR A 143 18.57 15.69 1.60
CA TYR A 143 19.14 15.99 2.90
C TYR A 143 19.78 14.74 3.50
N LEU A 144 21.01 14.89 4.01
CA LEU A 144 21.65 13.89 4.86
C LEU A 144 21.01 13.87 6.25
N TRP A 145 21.12 12.75 6.96
CA TRP A 145 20.54 12.59 8.31
C TRP A 145 21.02 13.67 9.28
N GLU A 146 22.32 13.97 9.23
CA GLU A 146 23.04 14.91 10.09
C GLU A 146 22.56 16.35 9.90
N ASN A 147 22.09 16.68 8.70
CA ASN A 147 21.67 18.04 8.34
C ASN A 147 20.17 18.28 8.56
N LYS A 148 19.45 17.29 9.12
CA LYS A 148 18.03 17.39 9.42
C LYS A 148 17.82 17.85 10.86
N LYS A 149 16.69 18.53 11.10
CA LYS A 149 16.24 19.00 12.41
C LYS A 149 15.97 17.82 13.34
N ASP A 150 16.42 17.95 14.58
CA ASP A 150 16.24 17.00 15.69
C ASP A 150 14.83 17.08 16.28
N LYS A 151 13.82 17.04 15.40
CA LYS A 151 12.41 17.20 15.74
C LYS A 151 11.55 16.20 14.99
N VAL A 152 10.39 15.95 15.57
CA VAL A 152 9.29 15.19 14.99
C VAL A 152 8.39 16.13 14.21
N ILE A 153 7.98 15.74 13.01
CA ILE A 153 6.99 16.48 12.23
C ILE A 153 5.77 15.63 11.88
N PHE A 154 4.60 16.28 11.91
CA PHE A 154 3.34 15.72 11.40
C PHE A 154 2.45 16.81 10.80
N ARG A 155 1.83 16.49 9.67
CA ARG A 155 0.73 17.26 9.07
C ARG A 155 -0.31 16.28 8.56
N GLY A 156 -1.47 16.22 9.21
CA GLY A 156 -2.53 15.28 8.84
C GLY A 156 -3.92 15.76 9.25
N GLY A 157 -4.95 15.15 8.64
CA GLY A 157 -6.32 15.28 9.16
C GLY A 157 -6.43 14.50 10.48
N CYS A 158 -6.90 15.12 11.55
CA CYS A 158 -6.87 14.54 12.90
C CYS A 158 -8.29 14.26 13.39
N TYR A 159 -9.10 13.69 12.52
CA TYR A 159 -10.52 13.41 12.80
C TYR A 159 -10.68 12.23 13.77
N GLN A 160 -9.77 11.26 13.72
CA GLN A 160 -9.81 10.08 14.58
C GLN A 160 -9.32 10.39 15.99
N ALA A 161 -9.95 9.81 17.02
CA ALA A 161 -9.64 10.03 18.43
C ALA A 161 -8.15 9.81 18.75
N HIS A 162 -7.51 8.79 18.17
CA HIS A 162 -6.08 8.55 18.38
C HIS A 162 -5.19 9.64 17.77
N ARG A 163 -5.59 10.30 16.69
CA ARG A 163 -4.84 11.46 16.17
C ARG A 163 -5.09 12.73 16.99
N GLN A 164 -6.29 12.89 17.54
CA GLN A 164 -6.59 13.97 18.48
C GLN A 164 -5.78 13.84 19.78
N LYS A 165 -5.63 12.61 20.29
CA LYS A 165 -4.78 12.31 21.45
C LYS A 165 -3.34 12.73 21.23
N LEU A 166 -2.75 12.40 20.06
CA LEU A 166 -1.41 12.85 19.69
C LEU A 166 -1.28 14.38 19.76
N LEU A 167 -2.25 15.12 19.21
CA LEU A 167 -2.25 16.58 19.25
C LEU A 167 -2.33 17.11 20.69
N GLY A 168 -3.23 16.55 21.50
CA GLY A 168 -3.39 16.96 22.90
C GLY A 168 -2.13 16.75 23.75
N MET A 169 -1.32 15.75 23.43
CA MET A 169 -0.07 15.48 24.15
C MET A 169 1.11 16.30 23.63
N TYR A 170 1.20 16.52 22.32
CA TYR A 170 2.45 16.92 21.67
C TYR A 170 2.40 18.19 20.83
N PHE A 171 1.26 18.89 20.74
CA PHE A 171 1.14 20.05 19.85
C PHE A 171 2.10 21.20 20.21
N ASP A 172 2.20 21.53 21.50
CA ASP A 172 3.10 22.58 22.01
C ASP A 172 4.43 22.03 22.55
N HIS A 173 4.71 20.75 22.31
CA HIS A 173 5.92 20.10 22.84
C HIS A 173 7.17 20.53 22.04
N PRO A 174 8.30 20.89 22.69
CA PRO A 174 9.47 21.45 22.01
C PRO A 174 10.12 20.52 20.96
N LEU A 175 10.02 19.21 21.14
CA LEU A 175 10.47 18.20 20.18
C LEU A 175 9.57 18.04 18.94
N CYS A 176 8.36 18.60 18.97
CA CYS A 176 7.33 18.34 17.99
C CYS A 176 6.97 19.58 17.19
N ASP A 177 6.80 19.37 15.88
CA ASP A 177 6.16 20.31 14.97
C ASP A 177 4.99 19.56 14.31
N ILE A 178 3.88 19.45 15.03
CA ILE A 178 2.71 18.68 14.61
C ILE A 178 1.49 19.57 14.43
N GLY A 179 0.55 19.17 13.57
CA GLY A 179 -0.69 19.93 13.42
C GLY A 179 -1.73 19.30 12.53
N HIS A 180 -2.96 19.73 12.76
CA HIS A 180 -4.11 19.47 11.92
C HIS A 180 -4.02 20.27 10.62
N VAL A 181 -4.29 19.65 9.48
CA VAL A 181 -4.35 20.31 8.17
C VAL A 181 -5.66 20.05 7.42
N GLY A 182 -6.65 19.52 8.13
CA GLY A 182 -7.96 19.23 7.57
C GLY A 182 -8.85 20.48 7.55
N TRP A 183 -10.13 20.24 7.28
CA TRP A 183 -11.21 21.19 7.48
C TRP A 183 -11.32 21.56 8.96
N GLU A 184 -11.75 22.79 9.23
CA GLU A 184 -11.93 23.29 10.59
C GLU A 184 -13.07 22.56 11.29
N GLU A 185 -12.77 22.02 12.47
CA GLU A 185 -13.73 21.49 13.44
C GLU A 185 -13.43 22.20 14.76
N GLU A 186 -14.46 22.55 15.53
CA GLU A 186 -14.34 23.40 16.72
C GLU A 186 -13.24 22.92 17.70
N ASN A 187 -13.18 21.61 17.95
CA ASN A 187 -12.19 20.97 18.82
C ASN A 187 -10.77 20.88 18.21
N LEU A 188 -10.60 21.17 16.92
CA LEU A 188 -9.34 21.07 16.17
C LEU A 188 -8.76 22.43 15.75
N ILE A 189 -9.53 23.52 15.83
CA ILE A 189 -9.08 24.87 15.40
C ILE A 189 -7.76 25.25 16.06
N LYS A 190 -7.60 25.02 17.36
CA LYS A 190 -6.36 25.32 18.09
C LYS A 190 -5.14 24.54 17.60
N TYR A 191 -5.36 23.41 16.92
CA TYR A 191 -4.31 22.55 16.39
C TYR A 191 -4.02 22.79 14.90
N GLN A 192 -4.67 23.78 14.28
CA GLN A 192 -4.56 24.03 12.85
C GLN A 192 -3.15 24.52 12.48
N LYS A 193 -2.59 23.92 11.42
CA LYS A 193 -1.34 24.34 10.79
C LYS A 193 -1.53 24.37 9.27
N PRO A 194 -0.73 25.15 8.53
CA PRO A 194 -0.77 25.10 7.08
C PRO A 194 -0.31 23.74 6.55
N LYS A 195 -0.90 23.32 5.41
CA LYS A 195 -0.36 22.22 4.60
C LYS A 195 1.03 22.61 4.11
N ILE A 196 1.99 21.69 4.23
CA ILE A 196 3.34 21.88 3.71
C ILE A 196 3.69 20.79 2.70
N SER A 197 4.69 21.05 1.86
CA SER A 197 5.16 20.09 0.86
C SER A 197 5.89 18.91 1.50
N ILE A 198 6.01 17.79 0.77
CA ILE A 198 6.87 16.67 1.18
C ILE A 198 8.30 17.18 1.43
N LYS A 199 8.84 18.05 0.55
CA LYS A 199 10.20 18.62 0.69
C LYS A 199 10.42 19.27 2.06
N LYS A 200 9.43 19.98 2.59
CA LYS A 200 9.50 20.61 3.92
C LYS A 200 9.54 19.60 5.06
N HIS A 201 8.83 18.47 4.93
CA HIS A 201 8.94 17.38 5.90
C HIS A 201 10.32 16.74 5.91
N LEU A 202 11.02 16.69 4.77
CA LEU A 202 12.36 16.10 4.67
C LEU A 202 13.44 16.91 5.38
N GLU A 203 13.15 18.11 5.87
CA GLU A 203 14.07 18.86 6.73
C GLU A 203 14.15 18.25 8.14
N TYR A 204 13.29 17.29 8.50
CA TYR A 204 13.18 16.72 9.84
C TYR A 204 13.71 15.29 9.87
N LYS A 205 14.39 14.92 10.95
CA LYS A 205 14.89 13.55 11.18
C LYS A 205 13.73 12.56 11.30
N PHE A 206 12.66 12.98 11.96
CA PHE A 206 11.59 12.10 12.40
C PHE A 206 10.25 12.55 11.83
N ILE A 207 9.52 11.65 11.17
CA ILE A 207 8.22 11.95 10.56
C ILE A 207 7.18 10.95 11.04
N LEU A 208 6.11 11.45 11.66
CA LEU A 208 5.03 10.59 12.15
C LEU A 208 4.20 10.04 10.98
N SER A 209 3.96 8.73 11.01
CA SER A 209 3.18 7.99 10.02
C SER A 209 1.98 7.31 10.70
N ILE A 210 1.05 8.14 11.18
CA ILE A 210 -0.11 7.66 11.95
C ILE A 210 -1.25 7.25 11.01
N GLU A 211 -1.79 6.05 11.17
CA GLU A 211 -2.95 5.55 10.42
C GLU A 211 -4.21 6.40 10.66
N GLY A 212 -5.12 6.40 9.69
CA GLY A 212 -6.36 7.16 9.72
C GLY A 212 -7.54 6.21 9.69
N ASN A 213 -8.29 6.22 8.59
CA ASN A 213 -9.28 5.18 8.31
C ASN A 213 -8.60 3.85 7.93
N ASP A 214 -7.52 3.93 7.16
CA ASP A 214 -6.62 2.83 6.79
C ASP A 214 -5.14 3.26 6.95
N VAL A 215 -4.26 2.74 6.09
CA VAL A 215 -2.82 3.04 6.10
C VAL A 215 -2.50 4.53 5.96
N ALA A 216 -1.45 4.97 6.65
CA ALA A 216 -0.92 6.32 6.50
C ALA A 216 -0.32 6.51 5.09
N SER A 217 -0.88 7.45 4.31
CA SER A 217 -0.41 7.70 2.94
C SER A 217 1.03 8.22 2.83
N ASN A 218 1.64 8.63 3.95
CA ASN A 218 3.00 9.15 3.98
C ASN A 218 4.10 8.10 4.18
N LEU A 219 3.77 6.93 4.73
CA LEU A 219 4.74 5.90 5.10
C LEU A 219 5.75 5.59 3.99
N LYS A 220 5.24 5.33 2.79
CA LYS A 220 6.04 4.88 1.63
C LYS A 220 7.07 5.90 1.19
N TRP A 221 6.73 7.20 1.22
CA TRP A 221 7.69 8.24 0.86
C TRP A 221 8.68 8.51 2.00
N ILE A 222 8.26 8.43 3.26
CA ILE A 222 9.18 8.54 4.41
C ILE A 222 10.22 7.42 4.34
N MET A 223 9.78 6.17 4.16
CA MET A 223 10.66 5.01 4.07
C MET A 223 11.59 5.02 2.86
N SER A 224 11.33 5.87 1.86
CA SER A 224 12.20 6.08 0.70
C SER A 224 13.19 7.24 0.88
N SER A 225 13.15 7.90 2.03
CA SER A 225 13.92 9.11 2.32
C SER A 225 15.05 8.84 3.32
N ASN A 226 15.74 9.90 3.74
CA ASN A 226 16.73 9.88 4.81
C ASN A 226 16.13 10.32 6.16
N SER A 227 14.80 10.31 6.28
CA SER A 227 14.07 10.54 7.54
C SER A 227 13.48 9.21 8.01
N ILE A 228 13.19 9.10 9.30
CA ILE A 228 12.68 7.87 9.89
C ILE A 228 11.19 7.99 10.15
N ALA A 229 10.43 6.99 9.68
CA ALA A 229 9.03 6.85 10.02
C ALA A 229 8.90 6.45 11.49
N ILE A 230 8.09 7.19 12.23
CA ILE A 230 7.66 6.83 13.56
C ILE A 230 6.18 6.54 13.52
N MET A 231 5.79 5.37 14.01
CA MET A 231 4.39 4.97 13.99
C MET A 231 4.13 3.86 15.02
N PRO A 232 2.89 3.72 15.48
CA PRO A 232 2.45 2.50 16.11
C PRO A 232 2.56 1.30 15.16
N LYS A 233 2.43 0.09 15.71
CA LYS A 233 2.41 -1.13 14.90
C LYS A 233 1.31 -1.02 13.84
N PRO A 234 1.60 -1.25 12.54
CA PRO A 234 0.61 -1.17 11.48
C PRO A 234 -0.61 -2.06 11.77
N LYS A 235 -1.81 -1.49 11.67
CA LYS A 235 -3.07 -2.24 11.84
C LYS A 235 -3.68 -2.61 10.49
N PHE A 236 -3.34 -1.87 9.44
CA PHE A 236 -3.81 -2.09 8.09
C PHE A 236 -2.64 -2.26 7.13
N GLU A 237 -2.91 -2.93 6.02
CA GLU A 237 -1.95 -3.07 4.94
C GLU A 237 -2.58 -2.82 3.58
N THR A 238 -1.70 -2.54 2.62
CA THR A 238 -1.98 -2.37 1.21
C THR A 238 -1.02 -3.24 0.40
N TRP A 239 -0.95 -2.99 -0.91
CA TRP A 239 0.06 -3.57 -1.79
C TRP A 239 1.52 -3.40 -1.29
N PHE A 240 1.80 -2.49 -0.36
CA PHE A 240 3.14 -2.29 0.21
C PHE A 240 3.50 -3.27 1.34
N MET A 241 2.59 -4.19 1.69
CA MET A 241 2.80 -5.26 2.66
C MET A 241 3.24 -4.71 4.02
N GLU A 242 2.53 -3.71 4.54
CA GLU A 242 2.81 -3.11 5.85
C GLU A 242 2.91 -4.17 6.97
N GLY A 243 2.19 -5.29 6.85
CA GLY A 243 2.29 -6.44 7.77
C GLY A 243 3.65 -7.14 7.80
N LYS A 244 4.51 -6.95 6.78
CA LYS A 244 5.90 -7.47 6.77
C LYS A 244 6.91 -6.50 7.39
N LEU A 245 6.49 -5.32 7.84
CA LEU A 245 7.38 -4.34 8.44
C LEU A 245 7.79 -4.75 9.86
N LYS A 246 9.11 -4.91 10.07
CA LYS A 246 9.72 -5.16 11.37
C LYS A 246 9.93 -3.86 12.17
N ALA A 247 9.44 -3.85 13.39
CA ALA A 247 9.61 -2.78 14.37
C ALA A 247 11.09 -2.55 14.70
N ASN A 248 11.48 -1.28 14.87
CA ASN A 248 12.85 -0.83 15.17
C ASN A 248 13.91 -1.35 14.17
N TYR A 249 13.45 -1.77 12.99
CA TYR A 249 14.28 -2.24 11.90
C TYR A 249 13.97 -1.50 10.61
N HIS A 250 12.68 -1.39 10.22
CA HIS A 250 12.25 -0.57 9.08
C HIS A 250 11.66 0.79 9.49
N TYR A 251 11.21 0.92 10.73
CA TYR A 251 10.59 2.13 11.30
C TYR A 251 10.79 2.10 12.82
N ILE A 252 10.63 3.25 13.48
CA ILE A 252 10.62 3.33 14.94
C ILE A 252 9.21 3.05 15.42
N GLN A 253 9.04 1.96 16.17
CA GLN A 253 7.73 1.64 16.75
C GLN A 253 7.54 2.42 18.05
N ILE A 254 6.38 3.06 18.17
CA ILE A 254 5.87 3.66 19.41
C ILE A 254 4.59 2.93 19.85
N LYS A 255 4.17 3.13 21.10
CA LYS A 255 2.91 2.63 21.64
C LYS A 255 1.70 3.30 20.97
N ASP A 256 0.58 2.59 20.96
CA ASP A 256 -0.71 3.10 20.44
C ASP A 256 -1.21 4.35 21.19
N ASP A 257 -0.74 4.56 22.41
CA ASP A 257 -1.08 5.71 23.25
C ASP A 257 -0.06 6.86 23.18
N TYR A 258 1.01 6.70 22.39
CA TYR A 258 2.12 7.64 22.20
C TYR A 258 2.98 7.92 23.45
N SER A 259 2.78 7.19 24.55
CA SER A 259 3.44 7.47 25.83
C SER A 259 4.97 7.31 25.81
N ASP A 260 5.51 6.59 24.83
CA ASP A 260 6.96 6.36 24.66
C ASP A 260 7.57 7.18 23.52
N LEU A 261 6.84 8.14 22.93
CA LEU A 261 7.34 8.91 21.78
C LEU A 261 8.67 9.62 22.11
N GLU A 262 8.72 10.40 23.19
CA GLU A 262 9.90 11.18 23.57
C GLU A 262 11.12 10.31 23.84
N GLU A 263 10.94 9.23 24.60
CA GLU A 263 11.98 8.25 24.91
C GLU A 263 12.60 7.72 23.60
N LYS A 264 11.77 7.33 22.63
CA LYS A 264 12.26 6.85 21.33
C LYS A 264 13.02 7.94 20.58
N ILE A 265 12.55 9.18 20.57
CA ILE A 265 13.26 10.28 19.90
C ILE A 265 14.65 10.47 20.50
N TYR A 266 14.74 10.62 21.82
CA TYR A 266 16.03 10.86 22.48
C TYR A 266 17.00 9.69 22.27
N TYR A 267 16.53 8.46 22.31
CA TYR A 267 17.34 7.28 22.03
C TYR A 267 17.97 7.33 20.63
N TYR A 268 17.18 7.58 19.58
CA TYR A 268 17.73 7.58 18.21
C TYR A 268 18.52 8.86 17.87
N LEU A 269 18.35 9.94 18.63
CA LEU A 269 19.24 11.10 18.57
C LEU A 269 20.61 10.79 19.17
N SER A 270 20.67 10.07 20.28
CA SER A 270 21.94 9.66 20.92
C SER A 270 22.60 8.46 20.23
N ALA A 271 21.86 7.68 19.43
CA ALA A 271 22.35 6.53 18.67
C ALA A 271 22.24 6.73 17.14
N PRO A 272 22.97 7.68 16.53
CA PRO A 272 22.83 8.03 15.10
C PRO A 272 23.17 6.86 14.15
N ASN A 273 24.04 5.93 14.55
CA ASN A 273 24.35 4.75 13.74
C ASN A 273 23.17 3.79 13.62
N GLU A 274 22.40 3.61 14.71
CA GLU A 274 21.18 2.80 14.68
C GLU A 274 20.09 3.46 13.85
N ALA A 275 19.92 4.78 13.99
CA ALA A 275 19.01 5.56 13.19
C ALA A 275 19.29 5.39 11.67
N LYS A 276 20.57 5.51 11.28
CA LYS A 276 21.00 5.27 9.89
C LYS A 276 20.74 3.86 9.41
N LYS A 277 20.89 2.85 10.28
CA LYS A 277 20.57 1.46 9.95
C LYS A 277 19.09 1.27 9.65
N ILE A 278 18.20 1.91 10.42
CA ILE A 278 16.75 1.91 10.13
C ILE A 278 16.48 2.54 8.76
N ILE A 279 17.10 3.69 8.44
CA ILE A 279 16.97 4.33 7.13
C ILE A 279 17.40 3.40 6.00
N GLN A 280 18.55 2.74 6.14
CA GLN A 280 19.08 1.81 5.13
C GLN A 280 18.13 0.62 4.92
N ASN A 281 17.60 0.05 6.00
CA ASN A 281 16.65 -1.05 5.95
C ASN A 281 15.32 -0.64 5.32
N ALA A 282 14.78 0.52 5.69
CA ALA A 282 13.56 1.09 5.10
C ALA A 282 13.71 1.31 3.59
N ASN A 283 14.81 1.95 3.18
CA ASN A 283 15.13 2.18 1.77
C ASN A 283 15.30 0.86 1.00
N THR A 284 15.94 -0.13 1.62
CA THR A 284 16.08 -1.47 1.02
C THR A 284 14.73 -2.16 0.85
N TYR A 285 13.85 -2.07 1.85
CA TYR A 285 12.49 -2.56 1.76
C TYR A 285 11.73 -1.87 0.60
N VAL A 286 11.81 -0.55 0.47
CA VAL A 286 11.13 0.20 -0.58
C VAL A 286 11.60 -0.20 -2.00
N LYS A 287 12.90 -0.47 -2.20
CA LYS A 287 13.47 -0.81 -3.51
C LYS A 287 12.78 -2.01 -4.19
N GLN A 288 12.18 -2.92 -3.42
CA GLN A 288 11.52 -4.10 -3.97
C GLN A 288 10.35 -3.76 -4.91
N PHE A 289 9.73 -2.57 -4.73
CA PHE A 289 8.58 -2.09 -5.50
C PHE A 289 8.97 -1.30 -6.77
N PHE A 290 10.27 -1.16 -7.08
CA PHE A 290 10.74 -0.37 -8.24
C PHE A 290 10.73 -1.15 -9.55
N ASP A 291 10.78 -2.49 -9.51
CA ASP A 291 10.71 -3.33 -10.72
C ASP A 291 9.27 -3.36 -11.26
N LYS A 292 8.93 -2.40 -12.13
CA LYS A 292 7.61 -2.30 -12.77
C LYS A 292 7.20 -3.57 -13.52
N LYS A 293 8.16 -4.32 -14.08
CA LYS A 293 7.87 -5.57 -14.80
C LYS A 293 7.47 -6.67 -13.81
N ARG A 294 8.16 -6.76 -12.67
CA ARG A 294 7.79 -7.65 -11.56
C ARG A 294 6.41 -7.27 -11.00
N GLU A 295 6.18 -5.99 -10.69
CA GLU A 295 4.89 -5.54 -10.15
C GLU A 295 3.73 -5.87 -11.09
N LYS A 296 3.90 -5.64 -12.40
CA LYS A 296 2.92 -6.02 -13.43
C LYS A 296 2.63 -7.52 -13.42
N ILE A 297 3.67 -8.36 -13.35
CA ILE A 297 3.51 -9.81 -13.32
C ILE A 297 2.74 -10.22 -12.06
N ILE A 298 3.12 -9.70 -10.89
CA ILE A 298 2.44 -9.99 -9.63
C ILE A 298 0.96 -9.59 -9.72
N SER A 299 0.64 -8.38 -10.22
CA SER A 299 -0.76 -7.95 -10.34
C SER A 299 -1.59 -8.84 -11.27
N ILE A 300 -1.03 -9.26 -12.41
CA ILE A 300 -1.70 -10.21 -13.32
C ILE A 300 -1.90 -11.57 -12.63
N LEU A 301 -0.87 -12.10 -11.97
CA LEU A 301 -0.95 -13.39 -11.29
C LEU A 301 -1.88 -13.37 -10.07
N THR A 302 -1.97 -12.25 -9.35
CA THR A 302 -2.94 -12.06 -8.25
C THR A 302 -4.36 -12.15 -8.77
N LEU A 303 -4.67 -11.51 -9.89
CA LEU A 303 -6.00 -11.63 -10.54
C LEU A 303 -6.23 -13.02 -11.13
N GLU A 304 -5.21 -13.63 -11.74
CA GLU A 304 -5.29 -15.02 -12.24
C GLU A 304 -5.65 -15.98 -11.11
N LYS A 305 -4.96 -15.88 -9.98
CA LYS A 305 -5.23 -16.68 -8.79
C LYS A 305 -6.66 -16.43 -8.27
N TYR A 306 -7.10 -15.18 -8.23
CA TYR A 306 -8.46 -14.82 -7.84
C TYR A 306 -9.52 -15.47 -8.74
N PHE A 307 -9.41 -15.33 -10.07
CA PHE A 307 -10.38 -15.91 -11.01
C PHE A 307 -10.37 -17.44 -11.02
N TYR A 308 -9.20 -18.05 -10.79
CA TYR A 308 -9.07 -19.50 -10.65
C TYR A 308 -9.78 -20.01 -9.39
N HIS A 309 -9.47 -19.45 -8.22
CA HIS A 309 -10.11 -19.85 -6.96
C HIS A 309 -11.59 -19.45 -6.87
N THR A 310 -12.06 -18.57 -7.75
CA THR A 310 -13.49 -18.25 -7.90
C THR A 310 -14.19 -19.09 -8.97
N LYS A 311 -13.54 -20.15 -9.47
CA LYS A 311 -14.06 -21.15 -10.43
C LYS A 311 -14.43 -20.58 -11.82
N GLN A 312 -13.78 -19.50 -12.25
CA GLN A 312 -14.15 -18.82 -13.50
C GLN A 312 -13.19 -19.07 -14.66
N ILE A 313 -11.96 -19.51 -14.36
CA ILE A 313 -10.96 -19.86 -15.37
C ILE A 313 -10.26 -21.16 -14.99
N GLN A 314 -9.73 -21.84 -16.01
CA GLN A 314 -8.85 -22.99 -15.83
C GLN A 314 -7.41 -22.55 -15.56
N PRO A 315 -6.60 -23.36 -14.83
CA PRO A 315 -5.23 -23.01 -14.56
C PRO A 315 -4.41 -23.09 -15.86
N ILE A 316 -3.51 -22.13 -16.06
CA ILE A 316 -2.54 -22.19 -17.17
C ILE A 316 -1.60 -23.37 -16.94
N GLU A 317 -1.29 -24.15 -17.99
CA GLU A 317 -0.47 -25.38 -17.94
C GLU A 317 0.83 -25.25 -17.11
N VAL A 318 1.46 -24.08 -17.13
CA VAL A 318 2.71 -23.83 -16.39
C VAL A 318 2.51 -23.97 -14.87
N PHE A 319 1.31 -23.74 -14.34
CA PHE A 319 0.99 -24.00 -12.94
C PHE A 319 0.92 -25.50 -12.62
N LEU A 320 0.45 -26.32 -13.57
CA LEU A 320 0.39 -27.79 -13.43
C LEU A 320 1.79 -28.42 -13.45
N GLN A 321 2.72 -27.79 -14.16
CA GLN A 321 4.11 -28.25 -14.28
C GLN A 321 5.00 -27.81 -13.11
N ASN A 322 4.50 -26.99 -12.16
CA ASN A 322 5.27 -26.49 -11.03
C ASN A 322 4.50 -26.67 -9.69
N PRO A 323 4.39 -27.90 -9.17
CA PRO A 323 3.55 -28.24 -8.02
C PRO A 323 3.98 -27.60 -6.68
N TYR A 324 5.17 -26.99 -6.60
CA TYR A 324 5.63 -26.27 -5.40
C TYR A 324 4.96 -24.90 -5.17
N LEU A 325 4.01 -24.51 -6.02
CA LEU A 325 3.48 -23.14 -6.08
C LEU A 325 1.96 -23.05 -5.84
N TYR A 326 1.29 -24.20 -5.71
CA TYR A 326 -0.02 -24.34 -5.09
C TYR A 326 0.11 -25.42 -4.02
N PRO A 327 -0.31 -25.21 -2.77
CA PRO A 327 -0.62 -26.34 -1.90
C PRO A 327 -1.87 -26.99 -2.51
N ILE A 328 -1.65 -27.92 -3.44
CA ILE A 328 -2.66 -28.93 -3.76
C ILE A 328 -2.73 -29.75 -2.47
N HIS A 329 -3.62 -29.38 -1.56
CA HIS A 329 -4.07 -30.34 -0.57
C HIS A 329 -4.73 -31.45 -1.38
N LYS A 330 -4.02 -32.58 -1.51
CA LYS A 330 -4.65 -33.84 -1.90
C LYS A 330 -5.86 -34.01 -0.98
N ALA A 331 -6.99 -34.27 -1.61
CA ALA A 331 -8.33 -34.36 -1.04
C ALA A 331 -8.37 -35.15 0.28
#